data_AF-A0A1T4W5E4-F1
#
_entry.id   AF-A0A1T4W5E4-F1
#
_cell.length_a   1.000
_cell.length_b   1.000
_cell.length_c   1.000
_cell.angle_alpha   90.00
_cell.angle_beta   90.00
_cell.angle_gamma   90.00
#
_symmetry.space_group_name_H-M   'P 1'
#
loop_
_entity.id
_entity.type
_entity.pdbx_description
1 polymer ?
#
loop_
_entity_poly.entity_id
_entity_poly.type
_entity_poly.pdbx_seq_one_letter_code
_entity_poly.pdbx_strand_id
1 'polypeptide(L)' 'MDSLNTQQPTQTIYYWLDGYWVKDKEEAELMDSINAFGSLHQVVELPLNADIDREIQHLLKV' A
#
# COMPACT_ATOMS: atom_id res chain seq x y z
N MET A 1 -11.27 16.68 -29.40
CA MET A 1 -11.72 15.98 -28.17
C MET A 1 -10.46 15.52 -27.47
N ASP A 2 -9.78 16.43 -26.79
CA ASP A 2 -8.36 16.30 -26.47
C ASP A 2 -8.19 16.64 -25.00
N SER A 3 -8.36 15.65 -24.14
CA SER A 3 -7.93 15.66 -22.73
C SER A 3 -8.12 14.26 -22.18
N LEU A 4 -7.43 13.27 -22.77
CA LEU A 4 -7.24 11.99 -22.08
C LEU A 4 -6.31 12.33 -20.91
N ASN A 5 -6.93 12.64 -19.79
CA ASN A 5 -6.29 12.96 -18.53
C ASN A 5 -5.40 11.77 -18.17
N THR A 6 -4.09 11.87 -18.45
CA THR A 6 -3.09 10.86 -18.12
C THR A 6 -2.77 10.90 -16.63
N GLN A 7 -3.82 10.96 -15.79
CA GLN A 7 -3.72 10.56 -14.41
C GLN A 7 -3.41 9.06 -14.46
N GLN A 8 -2.13 8.73 -14.37
CA GLN A 8 -1.71 7.37 -14.10
C GLN A 8 -2.52 6.94 -12.88
N PRO A 9 -3.34 5.88 -12.99
CA PRO A 9 -4.11 5.44 -11.84
C PRO A 9 -3.13 5.17 -10.71
N THR A 10 -3.33 5.81 -9.57
CA THR A 10 -2.60 5.49 -8.33
C THR A 10 -3.50 4.62 -7.47
N GLN A 11 -2.89 3.69 -6.74
CA GLN A 11 -3.55 2.84 -5.77
C GLN A 11 -2.99 3.13 -4.39
N THR A 12 -3.88 3.18 -3.42
CA THR A 12 -3.52 3.24 -2.01
C THR A 12 -3.21 1.83 -1.53
N ILE A 13 -2.04 1.65 -0.94
CA ILE A 13 -1.56 0.40 -0.38
C ILE A 13 -1.33 0.60 1.11
N TYR A 14 -1.80 -0.35 1.90
CA TYR A 14 -1.59 -0.43 3.34
C TYR A 14 -0.52 -1.48 3.60
N TYR A 15 0.61 -1.11 4.20
CA TYR A 15 1.72 -2.04 4.44
C TYR A 15 2.18 -2.03 5.89
N TRP A 16 2.82 -3.11 6.33
CA TRP A 16 3.34 -3.26 7.68
C TRP A 16 4.85 -3.42 7.67
N LEU A 17 5.46 -3.15 8.84
CA LEU A 17 6.90 -3.27 9.06
C LEU A 17 7.46 -4.69 8.83
N ASP A 18 6.59 -5.68 8.81
CA ASP A 18 6.94 -7.09 8.59
C ASP A 18 7.16 -7.45 7.11
N GLY A 19 6.79 -6.57 6.17
CA GLY A 19 6.81 -6.88 4.73
C GLY A 19 5.45 -7.22 4.14
N TYR A 20 4.43 -7.34 4.98
CA TYR A 20 3.06 -7.54 4.52
C TYR A 20 2.47 -6.25 3.95
N TRP A 21 1.60 -6.40 2.96
CA TRP A 21 0.82 -5.29 2.41
C TRP A 21 -0.51 -5.79 1.86
N VAL A 22 -1.51 -4.91 1.92
CA VAL A 22 -2.85 -5.11 1.37
C VAL A 22 -3.29 -3.86 0.63
N LYS A 23 -4.11 -4.03 -0.39
CA LYS A 23 -4.74 -2.90 -1.11
C LYS A 23 -6.06 -2.50 -0.47
N ASP A 24 -6.63 -3.42 0.30
CA ASP A 24 -7.97 -3.32 0.84
C ASP A 24 -7.93 -2.71 2.24
N LYS A 25 -8.66 -1.62 2.41
CA LYS A 25 -8.74 -0.93 3.71
C LYS A 25 -9.39 -1.82 4.76
N GLU A 26 -10.40 -2.60 4.37
CA GLU A 26 -11.11 -3.48 5.29
C GLU A 26 -10.18 -4.58 5.86
N GLU A 27 -9.32 -5.17 5.02
CA GLU A 27 -8.29 -6.10 5.48
C GLU A 27 -7.28 -5.41 6.41
N ALA A 28 -6.82 -4.21 6.03
CA ALA A 28 -5.86 -3.46 6.83
C ALA A 28 -6.40 -3.13 8.22
N GLU A 29 -7.66 -2.71 8.32
CA GLU A 29 -8.33 -2.39 9.57
C GLU A 29 -8.61 -3.63 10.41
N LEU A 30 -8.90 -4.77 9.78
CA LEU A 30 -9.11 -6.03 10.49
C LEU A 30 -7.80 -6.53 11.11
N MET A 31 -6.71 -6.46 10.36
CA MET A 31 -5.36 -6.81 10.85
C MET A 31 -4.88 -5.89 11.96
N ASP A 32 -5.18 -4.58 11.86
CA ASP A 32 -4.91 -3.59 12.90
C ASP A 32 -5.72 -3.86 14.17
N SER A 33 -7.02 -4.18 14.02
CA SER A 33 -7.94 -4.48 15.13
C SER A 33 -7.49 -5.68 15.96
N ILE A 34 -6.86 -6.68 15.34
CA ILE A 34 -6.30 -7.85 16.03
C ILE A 34 -4.83 -7.67 16.43
N ASN A 35 -4.24 -6.49 16.16
CA ASN A 35 -2.82 -6.20 16.35
C ASN A 35 -1.92 -7.30 15.75
N ALA A 36 -2.24 -7.80 14.56
CA ALA A 36 -1.63 -8.98 13.95
C ALA A 36 -0.10 -8.88 13.86
N PHE A 37 0.40 -7.66 13.61
CA PHE A 37 1.81 -7.36 13.40
C PHE A 37 2.45 -6.54 14.53
N GLY A 38 1.71 -6.25 15.61
CA GLY A 38 2.22 -5.41 16.70
C GLY A 38 2.42 -3.93 16.33
N SER A 39 2.02 -3.53 15.12
CA SER A 39 2.27 -2.21 14.53
C SER A 39 1.11 -1.78 13.64
N LEU A 40 0.84 -0.47 13.63
CA LEU A 40 -0.11 0.15 12.70
C LEU A 40 0.35 -0.01 11.25
N HIS A 41 -0.59 -0.29 10.36
CA HIS A 41 -0.32 -0.24 8.93
C HIS A 41 0.07 1.18 8.51
N GLN A 42 0.95 1.29 7.53
CA GLN A 42 1.34 2.52 6.86
C GLN A 42 0.63 2.61 5.52
N VAL A 43 0.25 3.83 5.14
CA VAL A 43 -0.44 4.08 3.88
C VAL A 43 0.55 4.65 2.88
N VAL A 44 0.66 4.05 1.70
CA VAL A 44 1.46 4.55 0.59
C VAL A 44 0.62 4.61 -0.69
N GLU A 45 0.76 5.69 -1.44
CA GLU A 45 0.14 5.83 -2.75
C GLU A 45 1.17 5.48 -3.82
N LEU A 46 0.92 4.38 -4.53
CA LEU A 46 1.80 3.89 -5.59
C LEU A 46 1.09 3.94 -6.95
N PRO A 47 1.82 4.10 -8.07
CA PRO A 47 1.24 3.90 -9.38
C PRO A 47 0.63 2.50 -9.49
N LEU A 48 -0.50 2.36 -10.19
CA LEU A 48 -1.14 1.04 -10.43
C LEU A 48 -0.19 0.07 -11.14
N ASN A 49 0.71 0.62 -11.95
CA ASN A 49 1.73 -0.07 -12.73
C ASN A 49 3.03 -0.32 -11.94
N ALA A 50 3.14 0.17 -10.71
CA ALA A 50 4.32 0.00 -9.88
C ALA A 50 4.31 -1.35 -9.16
N ASP A 51 5.52 -1.84 -8.90
CA ASP A 51 5.76 -3.09 -8.21
C ASP A 51 5.67 -2.87 -6.70
N ILE A 52 4.48 -3.09 -6.15
CA ILE A 52 4.14 -2.80 -4.74
C ILE A 52 5.11 -3.54 -3.82
N ASP A 53 5.33 -4.83 -4.07
CA ASP A 53 6.22 -5.66 -3.26
C ASP A 53 7.63 -5.05 -3.16
N ARG A 54 8.19 -4.65 -4.32
CA ARG A 54 9.49 -3.99 -4.37
C ARG A 54 9.51 -2.65 -3.63
N GLU A 55 8.48 -1.83 -3.78
CA GLU A 55 8.37 -0.53 -3.10
C GLU A 55 8.26 -0.72 -1.58
N ILE A 56 7.41 -1.63 -1.11
CA ILE A 56 7.29 -1.97 0.31
C ILE A 56 8.62 -2.51 0.83
N GLN A 57 9.27 -3.44 0.14
CA GLN A 57 10.60 -3.92 0.54
C GLN A 57 11.66 -2.80 0.57
N HIS A 58 11.56 -1.81 -0.31
CA HIS A 58 12.46 -0.66 -0.30
C HIS A 58 12.20 0.23 0.92
N LEU A 59 10.93 0.49 1.24
CA LEU A 59 10.48 1.25 2.41
C LEU A 59 10.80 0.58 3.74
N LEU A 60 10.99 -0.74 3.77
CA LEU A 60 11.35 -1.49 4.97
C LEU A 60 12.86 -1.67 5.18
N LYS A 61 13.66 -1.43 4.14
CA LYS A 61 15.12 -1.57 4.19
C LYS A 61 15.88 -0.28 4.54
N VAL A 62 15.17 0.82 4.79
CA VAL A 62 15.73 2.10 5.24
C VAL A 62 15.96 2.12 6.75
#